data_AF-K3WV28-F1
#
_entry.id   AF-K3WV28-F1
#
_cell.length_a   1.000
_cell.length_b   1.000
_cell.length_c   1.000
_cell.angle_alpha   90.00
_cell.angle_beta   90.00
_cell.angle_gamma   90.00
#
_symmetry.space_group_name_H-M   'P 1'
#
loop_
_entity.id
_entity.type
_entity.pdbx_description
1 polymer ?
#
loop_
_entity_poly.entity_id
_entity_poly.type
_entity_poly.pdbx_seq_one_letter_code
_entity_poly.pdbx_strand_id
1 'polypeptide(L)'
;MLASTGVRRTVALRARVENQRRFGGSLSKNKHIENYSNWRGDSEKRFKFDGEFFTSMAAWGVIPFTIYYAVASGERHNRDRANGITEKNFQ
;
A
#
# COMPACT_ATOMS: atom_id res chain seq x y z
N MET A 1 10.51 25.71 50.56
CA MET A 1 9.38 24.92 50.00
C MET A 1 9.36 25.07 48.48
N LEU A 2 9.93 24.11 47.74
CA LEU A 2 10.17 24.19 46.28
C LEU A 2 9.54 22.99 45.55
N ALA A 3 8.33 22.57 45.94
CA ALA A 3 7.72 21.33 45.44
C ALA A 3 6.32 21.50 44.80
N SER A 4 5.75 22.71 44.76
CA SER A 4 4.36 22.92 44.27
C SER A 4 4.26 23.36 42.81
N THR A 5 5.35 23.84 42.20
CA THR A 5 5.36 24.36 40.81
C THR A 5 5.67 23.29 39.76
N GLY A 6 6.44 22.25 40.10
CA GLY A 6 6.78 21.16 39.18
C GLY A 6 5.60 20.25 38.85
N VAL A 7 4.82 19.87 39.86
CA VAL A 7 3.65 18.97 39.72
C VAL A 7 2.53 19.61 38.90
N ARG A 8 2.29 20.92 39.07
CA ARG A 8 1.27 21.63 38.29
C ARG A 8 1.63 21.74 36.81
N ARG A 9 2.93 21.86 36.50
CA ARG A 9 3.43 22.00 35.13
C ARG A 9 3.38 20.67 34.37
N THR A 10 3.65 19.53 35.04
CA THR A 10 3.57 18.20 34.42
C THR A 10 2.13 17.72 34.20
N VAL A 11 1.21 18.01 35.12
CA VAL A 11 -0.22 17.67 34.96
C VAL A 11 -0.85 18.53 33.85
N ALA A 12 -0.50 19.82 33.77
CA ALA A 12 -0.94 20.69 32.68
C ALA A 12 -0.43 20.24 31.30
N LEU A 13 0.81 19.72 31.23
CA LEU A 13 1.37 19.16 29.99
C LEU A 13 0.68 17.86 29.57
N ARG A 14 0.41 16.94 30.52
CA ARG A 14 -0.37 15.71 30.22
C ARG A 14 -1.79 16.02 29.79
N ALA A 15 -2.47 16.95 30.46
CA ALA A 15 -3.81 17.39 30.09
C ALA A 15 -3.84 18.04 28.69
N ARG A 16 -2.78 18.76 28.28
CA ARG A 16 -2.68 19.34 26.93
C ARG A 16 -2.47 18.27 25.85
N VAL A 17 -1.67 17.25 26.12
CA VAL A 17 -1.40 16.13 25.20
C VAL A 17 -2.62 15.20 25.06
N GLU A 18 -3.37 14.95 26.14
CA GLU A 18 -4.61 14.17 26.08
C GLU A 18 -5.76 14.96 25.44
N ASN A 19 -5.85 16.27 25.69
CA ASN A 19 -6.82 17.14 25.01
C ASN A 19 -6.51 17.27 23.51
N GLN A 20 -5.25 17.25 23.09
CA GLN A 20 -4.90 17.16 21.66
C GLN A 20 -5.29 15.82 21.01
N ARG A 21 -5.48 14.76 21.80
CA ARG A 21 -5.92 13.45 21.30
C ARG A 21 -7.43 13.29 21.22
N ARG A 22 -8.21 14.10 21.95
CA ARG A 22 -9.68 13.98 22.04
C ARG A 22 -10.46 15.18 21.52
N PHE A 23 -9.84 16.34 21.34
CA PHE A 23 -10.45 17.41 20.57
C PHE A 23 -10.13 17.18 19.11
N GLY A 24 -11.08 16.53 18.42
CA GLY A 24 -11.28 16.78 17.02
C GLY A 24 -11.36 18.29 16.85
N GLY A 25 -10.25 18.90 16.43
CA GLY A 25 -10.26 20.26 15.96
C GLY A 25 -11.38 20.39 14.92
N SER A 26 -11.88 21.60 14.70
CA SER A 26 -12.68 21.85 13.51
C SER A 26 -11.79 21.51 12.31
N LEU A 27 -11.85 20.25 11.86
CA LEU A 27 -11.48 19.86 10.52
C LEU A 27 -12.40 20.72 9.69
N SER A 28 -11.92 21.87 9.20
CA SER A 28 -12.63 22.57 8.14
C SER A 28 -12.76 21.51 7.07
N LYS A 29 -13.98 20.97 6.93
CA LYS A 29 -14.24 19.82 6.09
C LYS A 29 -13.75 20.16 4.71
N ASN A 30 -12.64 19.55 4.30
CA ASN A 30 -12.11 19.80 2.98
C ASN A 30 -13.01 19.04 2.03
N LYS A 31 -13.88 19.78 1.33
CA LYS A 31 -14.85 19.23 0.39
C LYS A 31 -14.20 18.28 -0.62
N HIS A 32 -12.95 18.53 -1.02
CA HIS A 32 -12.23 17.65 -1.95
C HIS A 32 -11.88 16.30 -1.31
N ILE A 33 -11.46 16.29 -0.04
CA ILE A 33 -11.13 15.06 0.69
C ILE A 33 -12.39 14.26 0.98
N GLU A 34 -13.48 14.92 1.39
CA GLU A 34 -14.77 14.25 1.64
C GLU A 34 -15.33 13.66 0.34
N ASN A 35 -15.28 14.40 -0.77
CA ASN A 35 -15.77 13.90 -2.06
C ASN A 35 -14.91 12.74 -2.60
N TYR A 36 -13.58 12.81 -2.44
CA TYR A 36 -12.69 11.70 -2.82
C TYR A 36 -12.93 10.45 -1.96
N SER A 37 -13.10 10.62 -0.66
CA SER A 37 -13.41 9.55 0.27
C SER A 37 -14.76 8.88 -0.06
N ASN A 38 -15.78 9.69 -0.35
CA ASN A 38 -17.09 9.19 -0.78
C ASN A 38 -17.01 8.47 -2.13
N TRP A 39 -16.24 9.01 -3.09
CA TRP A 39 -16.04 8.36 -4.39
C TRP A 39 -15.35 6.99 -4.25
N ARG A 40 -14.37 6.87 -3.35
CA ARG A 40 -13.75 5.57 -3.03
C ARG A 40 -14.71 4.64 -2.31
N GLY A 41 -15.50 5.14 -1.36
CA GLY A 41 -16.50 4.34 -0.64
C GLY A 41 -17.63 3.83 -1.54
N ASP A 42 -18.04 4.61 -2.54
CA ASP A 42 -19.05 4.23 -3.54
C ASP A 42 -18.45 3.46 -4.74
N SER A 43 -17.17 3.10 -4.71
CA SER A 43 -16.50 2.42 -5.83
C SER A 43 -17.19 1.10 -6.21
N GLU A 44 -17.71 0.35 -5.24
CA GLU A 44 -18.44 -0.90 -5.48
C GLU A 44 -19.72 -0.68 -6.30
N LYS A 45 -20.49 0.38 -6.00
CA LYS A 45 -21.72 0.72 -6.73
C LYS A 45 -21.46 1.26 -8.13
N ARG A 46 -20.29 1.89 -8.31
CA ARG A 46 -19.85 2.48 -9.58
C ARG A 46 -19.06 1.50 -10.43
N PHE A 47 -18.74 0.32 -9.89
CA PHE A 47 -17.98 -0.69 -10.58
C PHE A 47 -18.75 -1.19 -11.79
N LYS A 48 -18.09 -1.15 -12.95
CA LYS A 48 -18.59 -1.70 -14.20
C LYS A 48 -17.50 -2.60 -14.76
N PHE A 49 -17.86 -3.85 -14.98
CA PHE A 49 -16.98 -4.78 -15.65
C PHE A 49 -17.12 -4.59 -17.15
N ASP A 50 -16.32 -3.69 -17.71
CA ASP A 50 -16.27 -3.44 -19.15
C ASP A 50 -15.04 -4.11 -19.79
N GLY A 51 -14.97 -4.05 -21.12
CA GLY A 51 -13.87 -4.64 -21.87
C GLY A 51 -12.52 -4.02 -21.53
N GLU A 52 -12.46 -2.70 -21.30
CA GLU A 52 -11.23 -1.99 -20.93
C GLU A 52 -10.71 -2.44 -19.57
N PHE A 53 -11.60 -2.53 -18.57
CA PHE A 53 -11.28 -3.05 -17.25
C PHE A 53 -10.79 -4.49 -17.35
N PHE A 54 -11.47 -5.35 -18.09
CA PHE A 54 -11.04 -6.73 -18.31
C PHE A 54 -9.65 -6.80 -18.94
N THR A 55 -9.40 -6.07 -20.03
CA THR A 55 -8.09 -6.05 -20.70
C THR A 55 -7.01 -5.55 -19.76
N SER A 56 -7.28 -4.51 -18.96
CA SER A 56 -6.33 -4.01 -17.98
C SER A 56 -6.01 -5.05 -16.89
N MET A 57 -7.03 -5.73 -16.36
CA MET A 57 -6.88 -6.77 -15.34
C MET A 57 -6.09 -7.96 -15.89
N ALA A 58 -6.39 -8.40 -17.11
CA ALA A 58 -5.67 -9.48 -17.77
C ALA A 58 -4.21 -9.10 -18.08
N ALA A 59 -3.97 -7.89 -18.59
CA ALA A 59 -2.62 -7.41 -18.87
C ALA A 59 -1.77 -7.34 -17.59
N TRP A 60 -2.29 -6.74 -16.52
CA TRP A 60 -1.61 -6.67 -15.23
C TRP A 60 -1.46 -8.03 -14.56
N GLY A 61 -2.37 -8.97 -14.82
CA GLY A 61 -2.31 -10.34 -14.32
C GLY A 61 -1.34 -11.25 -15.08
N VAL A 62 -1.00 -10.93 -16.34
CA VAL A 62 -0.15 -11.80 -17.18
C VAL A 62 1.25 -11.23 -17.33
N ILE A 63 1.39 -9.95 -17.67
CA ILE A 63 2.66 -9.34 -18.08
C ILE A 63 3.76 -9.52 -17.02
N PRO A 64 3.55 -9.22 -15.72
CA PRO A 64 4.62 -9.35 -14.72
C PRO A 64 5.11 -10.78 -14.57
N PHE A 65 4.20 -11.75 -14.65
CA PHE A 65 4.52 -13.18 -14.50
C PHE A 65 5.23 -13.71 -15.73
N THR A 66 4.84 -13.28 -16.93
CA THR A 66 5.55 -13.61 -18.17
C THR A 66 6.97 -13.06 -18.18
N ILE A 67 7.15 -11.80 -17.76
CA ILE A 67 8.49 -11.19 -17.63
C ILE A 67 9.33 -11.97 -16.61
N TYR A 68 8.78 -12.24 -15.44
CA TYR A 68 9.46 -13.02 -14.41
C TYR A 68 9.88 -14.40 -14.91
N TYR A 69 8.97 -15.11 -15.58
CA TYR A 69 9.25 -16.43 -16.14
C TYR A 69 10.38 -16.38 -17.17
N ALA A 70 10.36 -15.41 -18.09
CA ALA A 70 11.39 -15.27 -19.12
C ALA A 70 12.78 -15.02 -18.51
N VAL A 71 12.85 -14.13 -17.51
CA VAL A 71 14.11 -13.84 -16.79
C VAL A 71 14.58 -15.08 -16.01
N ALA A 72 13.71 -15.69 -15.21
CA ALA A 72 14.05 -16.86 -14.42
C ALA A 72 14.49 -18.06 -15.28
N SER A 73 13.81 -18.27 -16.42
CA SER A 73 14.18 -19.31 -17.38
C SER A 73 15.54 -19.02 -18.02
N GLY A 74 15.83 -17.77 -18.37
CA GLY A 74 17.13 -17.38 -18.93
C GLY A 74 18.26 -17.55 -17.92
N GLU A 75 18.06 -17.14 -16.68
CA GLU A 75 19.04 -17.33 -15.59
C GLU A 75 19.28 -18.81 -15.30
N ARG A 76 18.22 -19.62 -15.26
CA ARG A 76 18.33 -21.06 -15.08
C ARG A 76 19.15 -21.69 -16.21
N HIS A 77 18.85 -21.34 -17.46
CA HIS A 77 19.59 -21.84 -18.62
C HIS A 77 21.07 -21.48 -18.57
N ASN A 78 21.38 -20.23 -18.23
CA ASN A 78 22.77 -19.78 -18.10
C ASN A 78 23.50 -20.50 -16.97
N ARG A 79 22.82 -20.77 -15.85
CA ARG A 79 23.37 -21.55 -14.74
C ARG A 79 23.60 -23.01 -15.12
N ASP A 80 22.63 -23.63 -15.78
CA ASP A 80 22.72 -25.02 -16.22
C ASP A 80 23.88 -25.20 -17.23
N ARG A 81 24.04 -24.25 -18.16
CA ARG A 81 25.21 -24.17 -19.06
C ARG A 81 26.53 -24.03 -18.30
N ALA A 82 26.60 -23.14 -17.31
CA ALA A 82 27.81 -22.95 -16.49
C ALA A 82 28.15 -24.21 -15.68
N ASN A 83 27.15 -24.98 -15.27
CA ASN A 83 27.30 -26.24 -14.54
C ASN A 83 27.50 -27.47 -15.46
N GLY A 84 27.57 -27.28 -16.78
CA GLY A 84 27.77 -28.37 -17.75
C GLY A 84 26.55 -29.28 -17.95
N ILE A 85 25.37 -28.89 -17.46
CA ILE A 85 24.12 -29.63 -17.63
C ILE A 85 23.60 -29.33 -19.05
N THR A 86 23.61 -30.33 -19.92
CA THR A 86 23.11 -30.21 -21.30
C THR A 86 21.65 -30.67 -21.38
N GLU A 87 20.82 -29.96 -22.16
CA GLU A 87 19.37 -30.24 -22.34
C GLU A 87 19.05 -31.65 -22.88
N LYS A 88 20.06 -32.43 -23.31
CA LYS A 88 19.93 -33.81 -23.80
C LYS A 88 19.49 -34.83 -22.74
N ASN A 89 19.41 -34.45 -21.47
CA ASN A 89 19.04 -35.35 -20.36
C ASN A 89 17.55 -35.31 -19.99
N PHE A 90 16.69 -34.63 -20.77
CA PHE A 90 15.24 -34.55 -20.55
C PHE A 90 14.43 -35.21 -21.70
N GLN A 91 14.82 -36.42 -22.10
CA GLN A 91 13.95 -37.35 -22.84
C GLN A 91 13.36 -38.39 -21.89
#